data_AF-A0A523Y552-F1
#
_entry.id   AF-A0A523Y552-F1
#
_cell.length_a   1.000
_cell.length_b   1.000
_cell.length_c   1.000
_cell.angle_alpha   90.00
_cell.angle_beta   90.00
_cell.angle_gamma   90.00
#
_symmetry.space_group_name_H-M   'P 1'
#
loop_
_entity.id
_entity.type
_entity.pdbx_description
1 polymer ?
#
loop_
_entity_poly.entity_id
_entity_poly.type
_entity_poly.pdbx_seq_one_letter_code
_entity_poly.pdbx_strand_id
1 'polypeptide(L)'
;LKHPKIGKYVAKYLKGVEGITVENRVRVLRLIENLTIGLGAVCYLAESMHGAGSPMAQRIMIGRQSNIERMKSSAKRVCGIES
;
A
#
# COMPACT_ATOMS: atom_id res chain seq x y z
N LEU A 1 26.01 4.67 -13.14
CA LEU A 1 27.19 4.74 -12.23
C LEU A 1 28.49 4.27 -12.91
N LYS A 2 28.49 3.21 -13.72
CA LYS A 2 29.72 2.64 -14.29
C LYS A 2 30.27 3.34 -15.54
N HIS A 3 29.55 4.31 -16.11
CA HIS A 3 30.00 4.98 -17.33
C HIS A 3 31.25 5.83 -17.05
N PRO A 4 32.31 5.75 -17.87
CA PRO A 4 33.63 6.32 -17.57
C PRO A 4 33.63 7.85 -17.41
N LYS A 5 32.86 8.57 -18.24
CA LYS A 5 32.77 10.05 -18.17
C LYS A 5 31.76 10.57 -17.13
N ILE A 6 30.52 10.09 -17.17
CA ILE A 6 29.41 10.63 -16.35
C ILE A 6 29.31 10.01 -14.94
N GLY A 7 29.82 8.80 -14.74
CA GLY A 7 29.67 8.05 -13.49
C GLY A 7 30.20 8.80 -12.27
N LYS A 8 31.35 9.47 -12.43
CA LYS A 8 31.97 10.31 -11.38
C LYS A 8 31.09 11.47 -10.94
N TYR A 9 30.38 12.11 -11.86
CA TYR A 9 29.50 13.24 -11.54
C TYR A 9 28.23 12.75 -10.85
N VAL A 10 27.63 11.67 -11.34
CA VAL A 10 26.48 11.04 -10.69
C VAL A 10 26.83 10.61 -9.27
N ALA A 11 27.99 9.99 -9.06
CA ALA A 11 28.46 9.60 -7.73
C ALA A 11 28.68 10.82 -6.82
N LYS A 12 29.28 11.91 -7.33
CA LYS A 12 29.51 13.14 -6.56
C LYS A 12 28.20 13.77 -6.08
N TYR A 13 27.22 13.95 -6.98
CA TYR A 13 26.00 14.70 -6.67
C TYR A 13 24.89 13.87 -6.02
N LEU A 14 24.95 12.54 -6.10
CA LEU A 14 23.99 11.66 -5.41
C LEU A 14 24.51 11.10 -4.07
N LYS A 15 25.66 11.59 -3.59
CA LYS A 15 26.23 11.23 -2.28
C LYS A 15 25.25 11.58 -1.16
N GLY A 16 25.09 10.66 -0.22
CA GLY A 16 24.31 10.87 1.00
C GLY A 16 25.22 11.18 2.20
N VAL A 17 24.79 10.73 3.37
CA VAL A 17 25.58 10.80 4.61
C VAL A 17 26.90 10.04 4.47
N GLU A 18 27.86 10.40 5.32
CA GLU A 18 29.16 9.72 5.38
C GLU A 18 29.00 8.23 5.72
N GLY A 19 29.91 7.40 5.20
CA GLY A 19 29.90 5.94 5.40
C GLY A 19 28.99 5.15 4.46
N ILE A 20 28.10 5.79 3.70
CA ILE A 20 27.19 5.10 2.77
C ILE A 20 27.64 5.26 1.31
N THR A 21 27.74 4.14 0.59
CA THR A 21 28.05 4.16 -0.83
C THR A 21 26.86 4.67 -1.65
N VAL A 22 27.14 5.45 -2.70
CA VAL A 22 26.11 5.97 -3.61
C VAL A 22 25.32 4.85 -4.26
N GLU A 23 25.99 3.75 -4.61
CA GLU A 23 25.34 2.59 -5.24
C GLU A 23 24.29 1.97 -4.33
N ASN A 24 24.59 1.75 -3.05
CA ASN A 24 23.61 1.21 -2.10
C ASN A 24 22.40 2.13 -1.96
N ARG A 25 22.63 3.44 -1.84
CA ARG A 25 21.55 4.44 -1.80
C ARG A 25 20.66 4.36 -3.05
N VAL A 26 21.25 4.30 -4.24
CA VAL A 26 20.50 4.21 -5.50
C VAL A 26 19.73 2.89 -5.60
N ARG A 27 20.31 1.76 -5.17
CA ARG A 27 19.63 0.45 -5.16
C ARG A 27 18.39 0.46 -4.27
N VAL A 28 18.48 1.04 -3.07
CA VAL A 28 17.32 1.18 -2.17
C VAL A 28 16.25 2.07 -2.80
N LEU A 29 16.63 3.20 -3.40
CA LEU A 29 15.66 4.05 -4.10
C LEU A 29 14.97 3.33 -5.27
N ARG A 30 15.71 2.52 -6.03
CA ARG A 30 15.13 1.69 -7.11
C ARG A 30 14.23 0.58 -6.59
N LEU A 31 14.54 0.01 -5.41
CA LEU A 31 13.64 -0.95 -4.77
C LEU A 31 12.32 -0.29 -4.37
N ILE A 32 12.38 0.87 -3.71
CA ILE A 32 11.18 1.64 -3.30
C ILE A 32 10.36 2.01 -4.54
N GLU A 33 11.01 2.54 -5.58
CA GLU A 33 10.35 2.82 -6.86
C GLU A 33 9.68 1.57 -7.44
N ASN A 34 10.39 0.44 -7.48
CA ASN A 34 9.84 -0.79 -8.04
C ASN A 34 8.59 -1.28 -7.28
N LEU A 35 8.56 -1.13 -5.95
CA LEU A 35 7.44 -1.55 -5.12
C LEU A 35 6.26 -0.56 -5.13
N THR A 36 6.49 0.71 -5.45
CA THR A 36 5.45 1.75 -5.37
C THR A 36 4.91 2.18 -6.72
N ILE A 37 5.73 2.18 -7.78
CA ILE A 37 5.33 2.58 -9.14
C ILE A 37 5.88 1.68 -10.26
N GLY A 38 6.75 0.72 -9.94
CA GLY A 38 7.31 -0.23 -10.92
C GLY A 38 6.53 -1.55 -11.01
N LEU A 39 7.22 -2.60 -11.47
CA LEU A 39 6.59 -3.92 -11.66
C LEU A 39 6.11 -4.54 -10.34
N GLY A 40 6.85 -4.32 -9.25
CA GLY A 40 6.46 -4.77 -7.92
C GLY A 40 5.16 -4.11 -7.42
N ALA A 41 4.86 -2.90 -7.88
CA ALA A 41 3.65 -2.16 -7.50
C ALA A 41 2.36 -2.80 -8.03
N VAL A 42 2.44 -3.58 -9.12
CA VAL A 42 1.27 -4.31 -9.63
C VAL A 42 0.80 -5.33 -8.60
N CYS A 43 1.72 -6.14 -8.05
CA CYS A 43 1.39 -7.07 -6.97
C CYS A 43 1.09 -6.34 -5.67
N TYR A 44 1.90 -5.35 -5.30
CA TYR A 44 1.77 -4.73 -3.99
C TYR A 44 0.54 -3.81 -3.85
N LEU A 45 0.13 -3.10 -4.90
CA LEU A 45 -0.98 -2.15 -4.84
C LEU A 45 -2.23 -2.67 -5.54
N ALA A 46 -2.12 -3.02 -6.83
CA ALA A 46 -3.29 -3.37 -7.62
C ALA A 46 -3.87 -4.74 -7.22
N GLU A 47 -3.01 -5.74 -7.03
CA GLU A 47 -3.42 -7.06 -6.55
C GLU A 47 -3.92 -6.98 -5.11
N SER A 48 -3.28 -6.26 -4.19
CA SER A 48 -3.84 -6.06 -2.84
C SER A 48 -5.24 -5.40 -2.83
N MET A 49 -5.57 -4.59 -3.84
CA MET A 49 -6.88 -3.95 -3.95
C MET A 49 -7.96 -4.86 -4.57
N HIS A 50 -7.58 -5.76 -5.49
CA HIS A 50 -8.54 -6.52 -6.31
C HIS A 50 -8.42 -8.04 -6.16
N GLY A 51 -7.37 -8.51 -5.49
CA GLY A 51 -7.14 -9.90 -5.12
C GLY A 51 -8.30 -10.40 -4.28
N ALA A 52 -8.81 -11.59 -4.64
CA ALA A 52 -10.04 -12.14 -4.07
C ALA A 52 -11.30 -11.26 -4.21
N GLY A 53 -11.28 -10.27 -5.11
CA GLY A 53 -12.39 -9.39 -5.43
C GLY A 53 -12.21 -7.95 -4.93
N SER A 54 -12.71 -6.98 -5.70
CA SER A 54 -12.65 -5.56 -5.36
C SER A 54 -13.29 -5.24 -4.01
N PRO A 55 -12.98 -4.09 -3.38
CA PRO A 55 -13.47 -3.76 -2.03
C PRO A 55 -15.00 -3.82 -1.88
N MET A 56 -15.73 -3.54 -2.96
CA MET A 56 -17.20 -3.64 -2.97
C MET A 56 -17.69 -5.08 -2.74
N ALA A 57 -17.00 -6.09 -3.26
CA ALA A 57 -17.36 -7.49 -3.04
C ALA A 57 -17.33 -7.84 -1.54
N GLN A 58 -16.28 -7.41 -0.84
CA GLN A 58 -16.16 -7.63 0.61
C GLN A 58 -17.23 -6.85 1.39
N ARG A 59 -17.54 -5.59 1.02
CA ARG A 59 -18.63 -4.83 1.64
C ARG A 59 -19.98 -5.53 1.51
N ILE A 60 -20.28 -6.13 0.36
CA ILE A 60 -21.50 -6.92 0.15
C ILE A 60 -21.49 -8.13 1.07
N MET A 61 -20.38 -8.89 1.13
CA MET A 61 -20.29 -10.09 1.96
C MET A 61 -20.44 -9.79 3.45
N ILE A 62 -19.81 -8.72 3.95
CA ILE A 62 -19.98 -8.23 5.32
C ILE A 62 -21.45 -7.88 5.56
N GLY A 63 -22.10 -7.15 4.65
CA GLY A 63 -23.52 -6.82 4.75
C GLY A 63 -24.42 -8.05 4.82
N ARG A 64 -24.13 -9.08 4.02
CA ARG A 64 -24.88 -10.35 4.01
C ARG A 64 -24.71 -11.17 5.29
N GLN A 65 -23.53 -11.10 5.92
CA GLN A 65 -23.23 -11.83 7.16
C GLN A 65 -23.60 -11.03 8.42
N SER A 66 -23.83 -9.73 8.29
CA SER A 66 -24.20 -8.86 9.39
C SER A 66 -25.64 -9.12 9.84
N ASN A 67 -25.85 -9.32 11.14
CA ASN A 67 -27.18 -9.46 11.71
C ASN A 67 -27.81 -8.07 11.96
N ILE A 68 -28.29 -7.45 10.88
CA ILE A 68 -28.89 -6.12 10.90
C ILE A 68 -30.12 -6.06 11.82
N GLU A 69 -30.93 -7.12 11.87
CA GLU A 69 -32.12 -7.15 12.72
C GLU A 69 -31.79 -7.13 14.21
N ARG A 70 -30.73 -7.85 14.62
CA ARG A 70 -30.22 -7.75 16.00
C ARG A 70 -29.70 -6.36 16.32
N MET A 71 -29.04 -5.69 15.37
CA MET A 71 -28.56 -4.32 15.57
C MET A 71 -29.74 -3.35 15.71
N LYS A 72 -30.78 -3.49 14.88
CA LYS A 72 -32.01 -2.70 14.96
C LYS A 72 -32.72 -2.91 16.30
N SER A 73 -32.88 -4.16 16.75
CA SER A 73 -33.55 -4.44 18.03
C SER A 73 -32.76 -3.89 19.23
N SER A 74 -31.43 -3.96 19.16
CA SER A 74 -30.55 -3.36 20.18
C SER A 74 -30.68 -1.84 20.20
N ALA A 75 -30.71 -1.19 19.04
CA ALA A 75 -30.89 0.26 18.93
C ALA A 75 -32.26 0.71 19.50
N LYS A 76 -33.35 0.03 19.13
CA LYS A 76 -34.69 0.31 19.66
C LYS A 76 -34.73 0.23 21.19
N ARG A 77 -34.14 -0.83 21.76
CA ARG A 77 -34.04 -1.02 23.21
C ARG A 77 -33.32 0.13 23.91
N VAL A 78 -32.18 0.57 23.38
CA VAL A 78 -31.40 1.67 23.97
C VAL A 78 -32.14 3.00 23.89
N CYS A 79 -32.88 3.23 22.80
CA CYS A 79 -33.67 4.44 22.61
C CYS A 79 -35.03 4.44 23.33
N GLY A 80 -35.38 3.37 24.07
CA GLY A 80 -36.68 3.25 24.73
C GLY A 80 -37.86 3.17 23.74
N ILE A 81 -37.60 2.77 22.48
CA ILE A 81 -38.65 2.57 21.49
C ILE A 81 -39.25 1.18 21.72
N GLU A 82 -40.47 1.14 22.25
CA GLU A 82 -41.25 -0.08 22.36
C GLU A 82 -41.55 -0.62 20.96
N SER A 83 -41.17 -1.87 20.73
CA SER A 83 -41.26 -2.57 19.45
C SER A 83 -42.44 -3.52 19.42
#